data_AF-A0A0L8AQ15-F1
#
_entry.id   AF-A0A0L8AQ15-F1
#
_cell.length_a   1.000
_cell.length_b   1.000
_cell.length_c   1.000
_cell.angle_alpha   90.00
_cell.angle_beta   90.00
_cell.angle_gamma   90.00
#
_symmetry.space_group_name_H-M   'P 1'
#
loop_
_entity.id
_entity.type
_entity.pdbx_description
1 polymer ?
#
loop_
_entity_poly.entity_id
_entity_poly.type
_entity_poly.pdbx_seq_one_letter_code
_entity_poly.pdbx_strand_id
1 'polypeptide(L)'
;MNYHKRKFRAVINTVNCEISSETVFEYIQEGSVLSAQYQGGQVVKGHISGLVDDQGYIEMHYHQVNQKGEVSKGMCYSRPEILSNGKIRLHEAWKSASGDISEGSSILDEI
;
A
#
# COMPACT_ATOMS: atom_id res chain seq x y z
N MET A 1 14.42 3.24 7.09
CA MET A 1 14.30 1.83 6.61
C MET A 1 14.45 1.79 5.09
N ASN A 2 14.81 0.65 4.46
CA ASN A 2 14.92 0.53 2.99
C ASN A 2 13.94 -0.53 2.43
N TYR A 3 13.03 -0.07 1.59
CA TYR A 3 11.98 -0.84 0.91
C TYR A 3 12.29 -1.19 -0.54
N HIS A 4 13.41 -0.73 -1.10
CA HIS A 4 13.76 -0.96 -2.50
C HIS A 4 13.81 -2.47 -2.83
N LYS A 5 13.09 -2.88 -3.88
CA LYS A 5 12.91 -4.27 -4.33
C LYS A 5 12.17 -5.19 -3.36
N ARG A 6 11.59 -4.66 -2.28
CA ARG A 6 10.69 -5.44 -1.42
C ARG A 6 9.33 -5.57 -2.07
N LYS A 7 8.69 -6.72 -1.83
CA LYS A 7 7.36 -7.00 -2.30
C LYS A 7 6.44 -7.28 -1.13
N PHE A 8 5.23 -6.78 -1.22
CA PHE A 8 4.24 -6.91 -0.16
C PHE A 8 2.94 -7.45 -0.73
N ARG A 9 2.17 -8.13 0.12
CA ARG A 9 0.84 -8.64 -0.20
C ARG A 9 -0.10 -8.37 0.96
N ALA A 10 -1.36 -8.04 0.65
CA ALA A 10 -2.35 -7.81 1.70
C ALA A 10 -2.74 -9.11 2.42
N VAL A 11 -2.83 -9.03 3.74
CA VAL A 11 -3.19 -10.15 4.63
C VAL A 11 -4.52 -9.89 5.33
N ILE A 12 -4.75 -8.63 5.74
CA ILE A 12 -6.01 -8.18 6.34
C ILE A 12 -6.39 -6.86 5.69
N ASN A 13 -7.66 -6.70 5.39
CA ASN A 13 -8.24 -5.47 4.86
C ASN A 13 -9.59 -5.20 5.54
N THR A 14 -9.98 -3.93 5.65
CA THR A 14 -11.37 -3.59 5.98
C THR A 14 -12.31 -4.03 4.84
N VAL A 15 -13.55 -4.41 5.18
CA VAL A 15 -14.56 -5.01 4.27
C VAL A 15 -14.80 -4.21 2.98
N ASN A 16 -14.53 -2.90 2.98
CA ASN A 16 -14.71 -2.02 1.81
C ASN A 16 -13.40 -1.72 1.03
N CYS A 17 -12.33 -2.48 1.26
CA CYS A 17 -11.06 -2.30 0.55
C CYS A 17 -11.00 -3.19 -0.70
N GLU A 18 -10.62 -2.64 -1.84
CA GLU A 18 -10.53 -3.36 -3.12
C GLU A 18 -9.25 -4.24 -3.24
N ILE A 19 -8.30 -4.07 -2.32
CA ILE A 19 -7.04 -4.81 -2.28
C ILE A 19 -7.28 -6.16 -1.59
N SER A 20 -6.78 -7.27 -2.14
CA SER A 20 -6.92 -8.62 -1.55
C SER A 20 -5.56 -9.33 -1.41
N SER A 21 -5.55 -10.58 -0.95
CA SER A 21 -4.34 -11.42 -0.94
C SER A 21 -3.81 -11.75 -2.35
N GLU A 22 -4.52 -11.40 -3.40
CA GLU A 22 -4.01 -11.49 -4.77
C GLU A 22 -3.25 -10.22 -5.18
N THR A 23 -3.44 -9.12 -4.45
CA THR A 23 -2.80 -7.84 -4.74
C THR A 23 -1.36 -7.84 -4.22
N VAL A 24 -0.42 -7.71 -5.15
CA VAL A 24 1.01 -7.64 -4.85
C VAL A 24 1.53 -6.25 -5.17
N PHE A 25 2.31 -5.70 -4.27
CA PHE A 25 2.94 -4.39 -4.39
C PHE A 25 4.44 -4.55 -4.57
N GLU A 26 5.03 -3.85 -5.54
CA GLU A 26 6.46 -3.89 -5.84
C GLU A 26 7.11 -2.54 -5.58
N TYR A 27 7.85 -2.44 -4.48
CA TYR A 27 8.36 -1.18 -3.98
C TYR A 27 9.72 -0.82 -4.59
N ILE A 28 9.87 0.46 -4.93
CA ILE A 28 11.10 1.09 -5.40
C ILE A 28 11.34 2.31 -4.51
N GLN A 29 12.48 2.32 -3.82
CA GLN A 29 12.91 3.45 -3.00
C GLN A 29 14.21 4.04 -3.53
N GLU A 30 14.30 5.36 -3.58
CA GLU A 30 15.49 6.14 -3.93
C GLU A 30 15.65 7.28 -2.91
N GLY A 31 16.62 7.14 -2.01
CA GLY A 31 16.73 8.04 -0.85
C GLY A 31 15.50 7.91 0.06
N SER A 32 14.83 9.03 0.34
CA SER A 32 13.56 9.05 1.09
C SER A 32 12.34 8.87 0.18
N VAL A 33 12.48 8.94 -1.15
CA VAL A 33 11.34 8.84 -2.07
C VAL A 33 10.98 7.38 -2.30
N LEU A 34 9.70 7.07 -2.17
CA LEU A 34 9.13 5.76 -2.41
C LEU A 34 8.11 5.79 -3.54
N SER A 35 8.14 4.77 -4.38
CA SER A 35 7.06 4.47 -5.32
C SER A 35 6.82 2.97 -5.36
N ALA A 36 5.63 2.57 -5.79
CA ALA A 36 5.36 1.17 -6.10
C ALA A 36 4.30 1.05 -7.17
N GLN A 37 4.32 -0.07 -7.86
CA GLN A 37 3.21 -0.53 -8.69
C GLN A 37 2.55 -1.72 -8.00
N TYR A 38 1.23 -1.83 -8.15
CA TYR A 38 0.49 -2.95 -7.61
C TYR A 38 -0.68 -3.34 -8.49
N GLN A 39 -1.05 -4.61 -8.43
CA GLN A 39 -2.13 -5.21 -9.20
C GLN A 39 -2.54 -6.54 -8.57
N GLY A 40 -3.73 -7.03 -8.92
CA GLY A 40 -4.27 -8.31 -8.47
C GLY A 40 -5.57 -8.14 -7.68
N GLY A 41 -6.42 -9.18 -7.69
CA GLY A 41 -7.79 -9.09 -7.21
C GLY A 41 -8.61 -8.11 -8.07
N GLN A 42 -9.26 -7.14 -7.42
CA GLN A 42 -10.09 -6.14 -8.10
C GLN A 42 -9.28 -4.99 -8.71
N VAL A 43 -7.99 -4.90 -8.40
CA VAL A 43 -7.11 -3.85 -8.90
C VAL A 43 -6.47 -4.28 -10.22
N VAL A 44 -6.83 -3.59 -11.30
CA VAL A 44 -6.23 -3.79 -12.62
C VAL A 44 -4.84 -3.17 -12.65
N LYS A 45 -4.72 -1.93 -12.14
CA LYS A 45 -3.46 -1.22 -12.06
C LYS A 45 -3.50 -0.17 -10.96
N GLY A 46 -2.51 -0.19 -10.08
CA GLY A 46 -2.35 0.77 -9.01
C GLY A 46 -0.92 1.28 -8.92
N HIS A 47 -0.79 2.53 -8.47
CA HIS A 47 0.48 3.18 -8.23
C HIS A 47 0.45 3.92 -6.90
N ILE A 48 1.57 3.89 -6.20
CA ILE A 48 1.81 4.70 -5.01
C ILE A 48 3.02 5.59 -5.22
N SER A 49 3.01 6.75 -4.56
CA SER A 49 4.19 7.61 -4.41
C SER A 49 4.15 8.27 -3.04
N GLY A 50 5.29 8.33 -2.37
CA GLY A 50 5.37 8.84 -1.01
C GLY A 50 6.79 9.06 -0.52
N LEU A 51 6.89 9.34 0.77
CA LEU A 51 8.15 9.58 1.47
C LEU A 51 8.30 8.60 2.63
N VAL A 52 9.52 8.11 2.81
CA VAL A 52 9.95 7.29 3.95
C VAL A 52 10.75 8.16 4.90
N ASP A 53 10.37 8.16 6.17
CA ASP A 53 11.12 8.86 7.22
C ASP A 53 12.28 8.01 7.79
N ASP A 54 13.04 8.60 8.71
CA ASP A 54 14.18 7.94 9.35
C ASP A 54 13.78 6.71 10.18
N GLN A 55 12.55 6.69 10.71
CA GLN A 55 11.99 5.57 11.45
C GLN A 55 11.40 4.48 10.53
N GLY A 56 11.26 4.76 9.23
CA GLY A 56 10.68 3.87 8.23
C GLY A 56 9.19 4.05 8.03
N TYR A 57 8.53 5.03 8.64
CA TYR A 57 7.13 5.31 8.35
C TYR A 57 7.01 5.86 6.94
N ILE A 58 5.90 5.54 6.30
CA ILE A 58 5.62 5.95 4.93
C ILE A 58 4.36 6.82 4.93
N GLU A 59 4.48 8.04 4.43
CA GLU A 59 3.35 8.86 4.02
C GLU A 59 3.26 8.81 2.50
N MET A 60 2.14 8.33 1.96
CA MET A 60 2.00 8.08 0.53
C MET A 60 0.61 8.42 -0.02
N HIS A 61 0.59 8.77 -1.30
CA HIS A 61 -0.61 8.88 -2.10
C HIS A 61 -0.71 7.68 -3.03
N TYR A 62 -1.93 7.20 -3.24
CA TYR A 62 -2.20 6.13 -4.19
C TYR A 62 -3.26 6.54 -5.20
N HIS A 63 -3.22 5.91 -6.36
CA HIS A 63 -4.32 5.87 -7.31
C HIS A 63 -4.40 4.51 -7.97
N GLN A 64 -5.60 4.07 -8.30
CA GLN A 64 -5.82 2.79 -8.94
C GLN A 64 -7.02 2.81 -9.89
N VAL A 65 -7.01 1.86 -10.82
CA VAL A 65 -8.13 1.51 -11.68
C VAL A 65 -8.60 0.11 -11.28
N ASN A 66 -9.90 -0.02 -10.99
CA ASN A 66 -10.51 -1.31 -10.69
C ASN A 66 -11.05 -2.01 -11.95
N GLN A 67 -11.54 -3.25 -11.81
CA GLN A 67 -12.09 -4.02 -12.94
C GLN A 67 -13.33 -3.40 -13.60
N LYS A 68 -14.01 -2.45 -12.93
CA LYS A 68 -15.14 -1.71 -13.48
C LYS A 68 -14.69 -0.48 -14.30
N GLY A 69 -13.39 -0.20 -14.36
CA GLY A 69 -12.83 0.99 -15.00
C GLY A 69 -12.97 2.25 -14.15
N GLU A 70 -13.32 2.12 -12.87
CA GLU A 70 -13.44 3.25 -11.95
C GLU A 70 -12.06 3.61 -11.39
N VAL A 71 -11.84 4.90 -11.21
CA VAL A 71 -10.58 5.43 -10.66
C VAL A 71 -10.79 5.83 -9.21
N SER A 72 -10.01 5.21 -8.33
CA SER A 72 -9.95 5.55 -6.90
C SER A 72 -8.59 6.17 -6.58
N LYS A 73 -8.57 7.16 -5.69
CA LYS A 73 -7.32 7.79 -5.21
C LYS A 73 -7.43 8.19 -3.75
N GLY A 74 -6.31 8.24 -3.06
CA GLY A 74 -6.31 8.56 -1.64
C GLY A 74 -4.93 8.78 -1.05
N MET A 75 -4.92 8.97 0.27
CA MET A 75 -3.72 9.02 1.09
C MET A 75 -3.65 7.79 1.98
N CYS A 76 -2.44 7.34 2.28
CA CYS A 76 -2.18 6.25 3.19
C CYS A 76 -0.96 6.57 4.05
N TYR A 77 -1.09 6.25 5.34
CA TYR A 77 0.02 6.23 6.29
C TYR A 77 0.33 4.77 6.62
N SER A 78 1.60 4.38 6.48
CA SER A 78 2.04 3.01 6.70
C SER A 78 3.15 2.97 7.75
N ARG A 79 2.93 2.16 8.78
CA ARG A 79 3.86 1.93 9.87
C ARG A 79 4.50 0.54 9.74
N PRO A 80 5.83 0.43 9.71
CA PRO A 80 6.49 -0.87 9.70
C PRO A 80 6.54 -1.54 11.08
N GLU A 81 6.50 -2.86 11.04
CA GLU A 81 6.81 -3.78 12.13
C GLU A 81 7.79 -4.83 11.60
N ILE A 82 8.90 -5.07 12.30
CA ILE A 82 9.80 -6.18 12.00
C ILE A 82 9.31 -7.41 12.75
N LEU A 83 8.92 -8.45 12.01
CA LEU A 83 8.46 -9.71 12.57
C LEU A 83 9.65 -10.54 13.06
N SER A 84 9.37 -11.56 13.89
CA SER A 84 10.38 -12.46 14.45
C SER A 84 11.18 -13.25 13.40
N ASN A 85 10.64 -13.41 12.19
CA ASN A 85 11.30 -14.04 11.05
C ASN A 85 12.17 -13.07 10.22
N GLY A 86 12.30 -11.80 10.64
CA GLY A 86 13.07 -10.76 9.95
C GLY A 86 12.34 -10.08 8.79
N LYS A 87 11.11 -10.51 8.46
CA LYS A 87 10.28 -9.87 7.43
C LYS A 87 9.58 -8.63 7.96
N ILE A 88 9.21 -7.73 7.05
CA ILE A 88 8.43 -6.53 7.36
C ILE A 88 6.93 -6.82 7.25
N ARG A 89 6.18 -6.38 8.26
CA ARG A 89 4.74 -6.14 8.19
C ARG A 89 4.47 -4.64 8.15
N LEU A 90 3.54 -4.22 7.31
CA LEU A 90 3.10 -2.84 7.18
C LEU A 90 1.67 -2.72 7.71
N HIS A 91 1.47 -1.81 8.67
CA HIS A 91 0.16 -1.44 9.19
C HIS A 91 -0.27 -0.13 8.56
N GLU A 92 -1.32 -0.19 7.76
CA GLU A 92 -1.75 0.90 6.89
C GLU A 92 -3.07 1.51 7.37
N ALA A 93 -3.14 2.83 7.37
CA ALA A 93 -4.36 3.61 7.55
C ALA A 93 -4.56 4.49 6.32
N TRP A 94 -5.64 4.30 5.58
CA TRP A 94 -5.90 4.97 4.32
C TRP A 94 -7.21 5.75 4.34
N LYS A 95 -7.26 6.79 3.50
CA LYS A 95 -8.43 7.62 3.29
C LYS A 95 -8.61 7.91 1.80
N SER A 96 -9.79 7.58 1.28
CA SER A 96 -10.21 7.90 -0.07
C SER A 96 -10.46 9.41 -0.22
N ALA A 97 -10.06 9.94 -1.36
CA ALA A 97 -10.32 11.33 -1.76
C ALA A 97 -11.38 11.43 -2.89
N SER A 98 -11.97 10.31 -3.32
CA SER A 98 -12.90 10.26 -4.45
C SER A 98 -14.33 9.94 -4.02
N GLY A 99 -15.25 10.89 -4.25
CA GLY A 99 -16.71 10.72 -4.20
C GLY A 99 -17.27 10.42 -2.81
N ASP A 100 -16.98 9.21 -2.33
CA ASP A 100 -17.30 8.73 -0.99
C ASP A 100 -16.07 8.90 -0.10
N ILE A 101 -16.22 9.70 0.96
CA ILE A 101 -15.21 9.84 2.01
C ILE A 101 -15.21 8.54 2.81
N SER A 102 -14.44 7.57 2.34
CA SER A 102 -14.18 6.31 3.04
C SER A 102 -12.78 6.32 3.64
N GLU A 103 -12.66 5.72 4.81
CA GLU A 103 -11.39 5.45 5.47
C GLU A 103 -11.36 3.99 5.92
N GLY A 104 -10.16 3.46 6.08
CA GLY A 104 -9.98 2.07 6.46
C GLY A 104 -8.55 1.77 6.83
N SER A 105 -8.31 0.48 7.10
CA SER A 105 -7.00 -0.04 7.43
C SER A 105 -6.69 -1.32 6.67
N SER A 106 -5.41 -1.54 6.45
CA SER A 106 -4.87 -2.74 5.81
C SER A 106 -3.61 -3.20 6.52
N ILE A 107 -3.31 -4.49 6.37
CA ILE A 107 -2.04 -5.08 6.79
C ILE A 107 -1.43 -5.74 5.58
N LEU A 108 -0.18 -5.37 5.27
CA LEU A 108 0.61 -6.01 4.22
C LEU A 108 1.79 -6.77 4.84
N ASP A 109 2.08 -7.97 4.35
CA ASP A 109 3.26 -8.73 4.73
C ASP A 109 4.24 -8.82 3.56
N GLU A 110 5.53 -8.73 3.88
CA GLU A 110 6.62 -9.01 2.95
C GLU A 110 6.62 -10.48 2.52
N ILE A 111 6.68 -10.72 1.21
CA ILE A 111 6.68 -12.07 0.62
C ILE A 111 8.08 -12.64 0.43
#